data_AF-A0A7X8WPK9-F1
#
_entry.id   AF-A0A7X8WPK9-F1
#
_cell.length_a   1.000
_cell.length_b   1.000
_cell.length_c   1.000
_cell.angle_alpha   90.00
_cell.angle_beta   90.00
_cell.angle_gamma   90.00
#
_symmetry.space_group_name_H-M   'P 1'
#
loop_
_entity.id
_entity.type
_entity.pdbx_description
1 polymer ?
#
loop_
_entity_poly.entity_id
_entity_poly.type
_entity_poly.pdbx_seq_one_letter_code
_entity_poly.pdbx_strand_id
1 'polypeptide(L)'
;QYTVDSDTEGHLAPIDHGQVCVNIDNEWFDDEGLAPPETLDDLTDPAYEGLFVTTDPTTSSPGLAFLVATISNQADWQQYWQDLLANGTKIAGSWSDAYYSDFTSTGDGDYPLVLSYSSSPSAEEGRTSSALDTCTEQVEYAGVVDNAANPEGAKAFIEFMLDTDFQTSLPEEMYMYPVDDAVAVPEAWEQHAELADEPLTADLTEVAENREAWLNTWTELYENANS
;
A
#
# COMPACT_ATOMS: atom_id res chain seq x y z
N GLN A 1 15.54 -0.04 20.90
CA GLN A 1 14.75 0.48 22.03
C GLN A 1 14.14 1.80 21.56
N TYR A 2 12.94 1.73 21.00
CA TYR A 2 12.24 2.91 20.50
C TYR A 2 11.55 3.58 21.69
N THR A 3 11.95 4.80 22.02
CA THR A 3 11.48 5.52 23.21
C THR A 3 10.22 6.31 22.89
N VAL A 4 9.14 6.01 23.61
CA VAL A 4 7.91 6.83 23.70
C VAL A 4 8.14 7.99 24.69
N ASP A 5 9.23 8.75 24.53
CA ASP A 5 9.50 9.92 25.37
C ASP A 5 9.18 11.21 24.61
N SER A 6 8.34 12.04 25.25
CA SER A 6 7.61 13.17 24.68
C SER A 6 8.43 14.41 24.34
N ASP A 7 9.77 14.35 24.39
CA ASP A 7 10.61 15.56 24.47
C ASP A 7 11.65 15.70 23.34
N THR A 8 11.58 14.88 22.29
CA THR A 8 12.33 15.11 21.03
C THR A 8 11.50 14.71 19.82
N GLU A 9 10.90 15.66 19.10
CA GLU A 9 10.37 15.53 17.71
C GLU A 9 9.54 14.27 17.37
N GLY A 10 9.05 13.53 18.37
CA GLY A 10 8.51 12.17 18.25
C GLY A 10 7.14 12.08 18.90
N HIS A 11 6.10 12.41 18.13
CA HIS A 11 4.71 12.21 18.51
C HIS A 11 4.15 10.85 18.06
N LEU A 12 4.95 10.08 17.33
CA LEU A 12 4.56 8.89 16.59
C LEU A 12 5.57 7.76 16.79
N ALA A 13 5.09 6.54 17.06
CA ALA A 13 5.88 5.32 17.13
C ALA A 13 5.54 4.43 15.92
N PRO A 14 6.53 3.94 15.15
CA PRO A 14 6.27 2.98 14.09
C PRO A 14 5.80 1.67 14.72
N ILE A 15 4.72 1.08 14.22
CA ILE A 15 4.12 -0.14 14.79
C ILE A 15 4.23 -1.35 13.87
N ASP A 16 4.29 -1.13 12.56
CA ASP A 16 4.59 -2.12 11.53
C ASP A 16 5.12 -1.39 10.28
N HIS A 17 5.56 -2.17 9.29
CA HIS A 17 5.87 -1.64 7.98
C HIS A 17 5.53 -2.65 6.87
N GLY A 18 5.54 -2.18 5.63
CA GLY A 18 5.32 -3.00 4.45
C GLY A 18 5.70 -2.24 3.20
N GLN A 19 5.56 -2.90 2.04
CA GLN A 19 5.66 -2.23 0.76
C GLN A 19 4.31 -2.32 0.07
N VAL A 20 3.76 -1.16 -0.31
CA VAL A 20 2.53 -1.08 -1.10
C VAL A 20 2.89 -1.32 -2.56
N CYS A 21 2.31 -2.33 -3.18
CA CYS A 21 2.65 -2.81 -4.52
C CYS A 21 1.38 -3.18 -5.31
N VAL A 22 1.51 -3.29 -6.63
CA VAL A 22 0.50 -3.95 -7.44
C VAL A 22 0.64 -5.46 -7.27
N ASN A 23 -0.43 -6.11 -6.83
CA ASN A 23 -0.56 -7.57 -6.84
C ASN A 23 -1.23 -8.05 -8.12
N ILE A 24 -0.84 -9.23 -8.55
CA ILE A 24 -1.21 -9.88 -9.81
C ILE A 24 -1.91 -11.19 -9.49
N ASP A 25 -3.03 -11.46 -10.14
CA ASP A 25 -3.63 -12.81 -10.21
C ASP A 25 -2.89 -13.65 -11.27
N ASN A 26 -2.02 -14.56 -10.84
CA ASN A 26 -1.18 -15.32 -11.76
C ASN A 26 -2.01 -16.26 -12.65
N GLU A 27 -3.08 -16.85 -12.12
CA GLU A 27 -3.93 -17.78 -12.86
C GLU A 27 -4.68 -17.06 -13.98
N TRP A 28 -5.21 -15.86 -13.69
CA TRP A 28 -5.88 -15.04 -14.69
C TRP A 28 -4.96 -14.66 -15.87
N PHE A 29 -3.73 -14.20 -15.58
CA PHE A 29 -2.78 -13.81 -16.63
C PHE A 29 -2.29 -15.00 -17.47
N ASP A 30 -2.08 -16.16 -16.83
CA ASP A 30 -1.74 -17.41 -17.52
C ASP A 30 -2.87 -17.86 -18.47
N ASP A 31 -4.12 -17.79 -18.03
CA ASP A 31 -5.30 -18.19 -18.82
C ASP A 31 -5.55 -17.25 -20.02
N GLU A 32 -5.36 -15.94 -19.84
CA GLU A 32 -5.47 -14.95 -20.91
C GLU A 32 -4.25 -14.94 -21.85
N GLY A 33 -3.14 -15.57 -21.44
CA GLY A 33 -1.90 -15.62 -22.21
C GLY A 33 -1.26 -14.23 -22.38
N LEU A 34 -1.46 -13.35 -21.39
CA LEU A 34 -0.92 -12.01 -21.31
C LEU A 34 0.23 -11.98 -20.30
N ALA A 35 1.33 -11.31 -20.61
CA ALA A 35 2.39 -11.09 -19.61
C ALA A 35 1.90 -10.07 -18.58
N PRO A 36 2.13 -10.27 -17.27
CA PRO A 36 1.73 -9.29 -16.26
C PRO A 36 2.59 -8.01 -16.34
N PRO A 37 2.07 -6.86 -15.87
CA PRO A 37 2.84 -5.62 -15.80
C PRO A 37 3.96 -5.74 -14.77
N GLU A 38 5.09 -5.08 -15.02
CA GLU A 38 6.23 -5.09 -14.11
C GLU A 38 6.39 -3.72 -13.42
N THR A 39 6.07 -2.64 -14.13
CA THR A 39 6.33 -1.25 -13.71
C THR A 39 5.06 -0.41 -13.61
N LEU A 40 5.15 0.78 -13.03
CA LEU A 40 4.05 1.74 -13.03
C LEU A 40 3.62 2.13 -14.46
N ASP A 41 4.57 2.31 -15.38
CA ASP A 41 4.29 2.73 -16.75
C ASP A 41 3.42 1.70 -17.49
N ASP A 42 3.65 0.41 -17.22
CA ASP A 42 2.90 -0.69 -17.84
C ASP A 42 1.40 -0.59 -17.52
N LEU A 43 1.00 -0.10 -16.35
CA LEU A 43 -0.41 0.02 -15.94
C LEU A 43 -1.24 0.94 -16.87
N THR A 44 -0.57 1.80 -17.63
CA THR A 44 -1.20 2.70 -18.61
C THR A 44 -1.21 2.13 -20.03
N ASP A 45 -0.56 0.99 -20.28
CA ASP A 45 -0.60 0.34 -21.59
C ASP A 45 -2.04 -0.16 -21.89
N PRO A 46 -2.57 0.07 -23.11
CA PRO A 46 -3.87 -0.45 -23.51
C PRO A 46 -4.03 -1.97 -23.37
N ALA A 47 -2.94 -2.75 -23.31
CA ALA A 47 -2.99 -4.18 -23.03
C ALA A 47 -3.60 -4.49 -21.65
N TYR A 48 -3.54 -3.55 -20.71
CA TYR A 48 -4.10 -3.69 -19.36
C TYR A 48 -5.35 -2.82 -19.11
N GLU A 49 -6.01 -2.36 -20.19
CA GLU A 49 -7.24 -1.57 -20.11
C GLU A 49 -8.32 -2.31 -19.29
N GLY A 50 -8.82 -1.66 -18.24
CA GLY A 50 -9.87 -2.17 -17.37
C GLY A 50 -9.43 -3.27 -16.41
N LEU A 51 -8.13 -3.53 -16.26
CA LEU A 51 -7.63 -4.65 -15.44
C LEU A 51 -7.21 -4.25 -14.02
N PHE A 52 -7.03 -2.95 -13.76
CA PHE A 52 -6.47 -2.47 -12.49
C PHE A 52 -7.52 -1.86 -11.56
N VAL A 53 -7.51 -2.27 -10.30
CA VAL A 53 -8.23 -1.61 -9.20
C VAL A 53 -7.25 -1.07 -8.15
N THR A 54 -7.43 0.18 -7.79
CA THR A 54 -6.70 0.84 -6.70
C THR A 54 -7.66 1.51 -5.73
N THR A 55 -7.15 2.14 -4.68
CA THR A 55 -7.97 2.77 -3.64
C THR A 55 -7.85 4.30 -3.68
N ASP A 56 -8.90 4.98 -3.21
CA ASP A 56 -8.94 6.43 -3.14
C ASP A 56 -7.85 6.98 -2.17
N PRO A 57 -6.86 7.78 -2.65
CA PRO A 57 -5.77 8.31 -1.83
C PRO A 57 -6.24 9.32 -0.76
N THR A 58 -7.45 9.86 -0.86
CA THR A 58 -8.00 10.78 0.13
C THR A 58 -8.52 10.06 1.38
N THR A 59 -8.78 8.75 1.27
CA THR A 59 -9.38 7.94 2.35
C THR A 59 -8.61 6.67 2.69
N SER A 60 -7.70 6.22 1.83
CA SER A 60 -6.92 4.99 1.98
C SER A 60 -5.42 5.26 2.06
N SER A 61 -4.74 4.71 3.08
CA SER A 61 -3.28 4.83 3.22
C SER A 61 -2.50 4.15 2.08
N PRO A 62 -2.85 2.92 1.60
CA PRO A 62 -2.29 2.37 0.36
C PRO A 62 -2.49 3.31 -0.84
N GLY A 63 -3.69 3.85 -1.02
CA GLY A 63 -3.99 4.77 -2.13
C GLY A 63 -3.09 6.00 -2.09
N LEU A 64 -2.90 6.58 -0.90
CA LEU A 64 -2.00 7.72 -0.71
C LEU A 64 -0.54 7.35 -1.01
N ALA A 65 -0.07 6.18 -0.56
CA ALA A 65 1.27 5.71 -0.84
C ALA A 65 1.50 5.55 -2.36
N PHE A 66 0.53 4.98 -3.07
CA PHE A 66 0.56 4.86 -4.53
C PHE A 66 0.56 6.23 -5.23
N LEU A 67 -0.29 7.16 -4.81
CA LEU A 67 -0.27 8.54 -5.34
C LEU A 67 1.11 9.18 -5.16
N VAL A 68 1.68 9.10 -3.95
CA VAL A 68 3.01 9.64 -3.66
C VAL A 68 4.08 8.96 -4.53
N ALA A 69 4.04 7.64 -4.69
CA ALA A 69 4.96 6.91 -5.55
C ALA A 69 4.89 7.41 -7.01
N THR A 70 3.68 7.64 -7.54
CA THR A 70 3.52 8.19 -8.89
C THR A 70 4.03 9.62 -8.99
N ILE A 71 3.82 10.47 -7.97
CA ILE A 71 4.33 11.85 -7.96
C ILE A 71 5.86 11.89 -8.00
N SER A 72 6.52 11.03 -7.22
CA SER A 72 7.97 11.02 -7.12
C SER A 72 8.68 10.33 -8.28
N ASN A 73 7.99 9.45 -9.01
CA ASN A 73 8.63 8.59 -10.02
C ASN A 73 8.12 8.82 -11.45
N GLN A 74 7.05 9.62 -11.63
CA GLN A 74 6.57 10.02 -12.95
C GLN A 74 6.95 11.46 -13.27
N ALA A 75 7.45 11.69 -14.49
CA ALA A 75 7.83 13.03 -14.94
C ALA A 75 6.64 14.00 -15.00
N ASP A 76 5.46 13.48 -15.37
CA ASP A 76 4.19 14.19 -15.34
C ASP A 76 3.12 13.29 -14.68
N TRP A 77 3.10 13.30 -13.35
CA TRP A 77 2.19 12.45 -12.57
C TRP A 77 0.72 12.74 -12.83
N GLN A 78 0.35 13.98 -13.21
CA GLN A 78 -1.04 14.32 -13.50
C GLN A 78 -1.48 13.68 -14.81
N GLN A 79 -0.63 13.76 -15.85
CA GLN A 79 -0.89 13.06 -17.11
C GLN A 79 -0.93 11.54 -16.89
N TYR A 80 -0.01 10.98 -16.11
CA TYR A 80 -0.02 9.56 -15.76
C TYR A 80 -1.35 9.14 -15.13
N TRP A 81 -1.88 9.88 -14.15
CA TRP A 81 -3.17 9.57 -13.54
C TRP A 81 -4.35 9.74 -14.51
N GLN A 82 -4.31 10.72 -15.41
CA GLN A 82 -5.32 10.86 -16.47
C GLN A 82 -5.31 9.63 -17.38
N ASP A 83 -4.13 9.17 -17.79
CA ASP A 83 -3.97 8.00 -18.65
C ASP A 83 -4.41 6.73 -17.92
N LEU A 84 -4.03 6.56 -16.65
CA LEU A 84 -4.42 5.42 -15.81
C LEU A 84 -5.95 5.33 -15.61
N LEU A 85 -6.60 6.47 -15.35
CA LEU A 85 -8.07 6.54 -15.24
C LEU A 85 -8.75 6.31 -16.58
N ALA A 86 -8.22 6.88 -17.66
CA ALA A 86 -8.73 6.65 -19.02
C ALA A 86 -8.56 5.20 -19.46
N ASN A 87 -7.55 4.50 -18.94
CA ASN A 87 -7.32 3.06 -19.14
C ASN A 87 -8.28 2.19 -18.31
N GLY A 88 -9.35 2.75 -17.73
CA GLY A 88 -10.39 1.98 -17.04
C GLY A 88 -10.04 1.55 -15.62
N THR A 89 -9.03 2.16 -14.99
CA THR A 89 -8.69 1.86 -13.59
C THR A 89 -9.87 2.14 -12.67
N LYS A 90 -10.22 1.15 -11.84
CA LYS A 90 -11.25 1.32 -10.81
C LYS A 90 -10.65 1.94 -9.55
N ILE A 91 -11.39 2.90 -8.98
CA ILE A 91 -11.10 3.47 -7.65
C ILE A 91 -12.09 2.89 -6.64
N ALA A 92 -11.62 2.01 -5.78
CA ALA A 92 -12.39 1.44 -4.68
C ALA A 92 -12.41 2.39 -3.46
N GLY A 93 -13.50 2.33 -2.70
CA GLY A 93 -13.68 3.16 -1.49
C GLY A 93 -12.88 2.68 -0.27
N SER A 94 -12.36 1.45 -0.31
CA SER A 94 -11.50 0.89 0.73
C SER A 94 -10.57 -0.18 0.16
N TRP A 95 -9.49 -0.47 0.89
CA TRP A 95 -8.61 -1.60 0.56
C TRP A 95 -9.37 -2.94 0.58
N SER A 96 -10.27 -3.15 1.56
CA SER A 96 -11.07 -4.37 1.61
C SER A 96 -12.00 -4.54 0.40
N ASP A 97 -12.57 -3.45 -0.12
CA ASP A 97 -13.40 -3.54 -1.32
C ASP A 97 -12.54 -3.89 -2.55
N ALA A 98 -11.38 -3.23 -2.71
CA ALA A 98 -10.45 -3.53 -3.79
C ALA A 98 -10.00 -5.01 -3.73
N TYR A 99 -9.54 -5.46 -2.56
CA TYR A 99 -8.92 -6.76 -2.39
C TYR A 99 -9.93 -7.90 -2.28
N TYR A 100 -10.97 -7.81 -1.45
CA TYR A 100 -11.88 -8.94 -1.22
C TYR A 100 -13.13 -8.94 -2.11
N SER A 101 -13.38 -7.88 -2.88
CA SER A 101 -14.55 -7.81 -3.77
C SER A 101 -14.16 -7.64 -5.24
N ASP A 102 -13.28 -6.69 -5.55
CA ASP A 102 -12.98 -6.32 -6.94
C ASP A 102 -11.87 -7.15 -7.58
N PHE A 103 -10.92 -7.63 -6.78
CA PHE A 103 -9.81 -8.45 -7.24
C PHE A 103 -10.25 -9.89 -7.55
N THR A 104 -9.77 -10.45 -8.67
CA THR A 104 -10.21 -11.76 -9.18
C THR A 104 -9.75 -12.95 -8.32
N SER A 105 -8.58 -12.86 -7.68
CA SER A 105 -8.01 -14.01 -6.93
C SER A 105 -8.70 -14.25 -5.57
N THR A 106 -9.27 -13.21 -4.97
CA THR A 106 -9.81 -13.21 -3.59
C THR A 106 -11.28 -12.82 -3.52
N GLY A 107 -11.82 -12.20 -4.57
CA GLY A 107 -13.22 -11.81 -4.70
C GLY A 107 -13.89 -12.42 -5.93
N ASP A 108 -15.09 -11.94 -6.24
CA ASP A 108 -15.86 -12.29 -7.45
C ASP A 108 -15.80 -11.15 -8.49
N GLY A 109 -14.77 -10.30 -8.42
CA GLY A 109 -14.62 -9.12 -9.26
C GLY A 109 -13.96 -9.40 -10.61
N ASP A 110 -13.70 -8.33 -11.36
CA ASP A 110 -13.22 -8.40 -12.75
C ASP A 110 -11.77 -7.90 -12.92
N TYR A 111 -11.11 -7.45 -11.85
CA TYR A 111 -9.79 -6.79 -11.91
C TYR A 111 -8.70 -7.78 -11.50
N PRO A 112 -7.82 -8.25 -12.40
CA PRO A 112 -6.71 -9.15 -12.07
C PRO A 112 -5.45 -8.43 -11.55
N LEU A 113 -5.49 -7.10 -11.43
CA LEU A 113 -4.46 -6.30 -10.81
C LEU A 113 -5.07 -5.46 -9.68
N VAL A 114 -4.47 -5.52 -8.49
CA VAL A 114 -4.95 -4.76 -7.33
C VAL A 114 -3.82 -4.05 -6.60
N LEU A 115 -4.04 -2.82 -6.15
CA LEU A 115 -3.14 -2.18 -5.21
C LEU A 115 -3.27 -2.81 -3.81
N SER A 116 -2.21 -3.46 -3.35
CA SER A 116 -2.15 -4.08 -2.02
C SER A 116 -0.71 -4.03 -1.48
N TYR A 117 -0.29 -5.03 -0.72
CA TYR A 117 1.05 -5.11 -0.14
C TYR A 117 1.87 -6.23 -0.76
N SER A 118 3.21 -6.09 -0.76
CA SER A 118 4.13 -7.14 -1.22
C SER A 118 3.98 -8.45 -0.46
N SER A 119 3.50 -8.38 0.79
CA SER A 119 3.23 -9.49 1.70
C SER A 119 1.90 -10.19 1.47
N SER A 120 0.94 -9.54 0.80
CA SER A 120 -0.39 -10.09 0.56
C SER A 120 -0.38 -11.46 -0.16
N PRO A 121 0.52 -11.75 -1.12
CA PRO A 121 0.56 -13.07 -1.77
C PRO A 121 0.89 -14.24 -0.84
N SER A 122 1.45 -13.99 0.35
CA SER A 122 1.63 -15.02 1.38
C SER A 122 0.32 -15.57 1.93
N ALA A 123 -0.76 -14.78 1.94
CA ALA A 123 -2.10 -15.22 2.31
C ALA A 123 -2.71 -16.14 1.24
N GLU A 124 -2.28 -15.97 -0.01
CA GLU A 124 -2.88 -16.60 -1.18
C GLU A 124 -2.13 -17.87 -1.64
N GLU A 125 -1.16 -18.33 -0.84
CA GLU A 125 -0.32 -19.51 -1.12
C GLU A 125 0.35 -19.45 -2.51
N GLY A 126 0.73 -18.24 -2.96
CA GLY A 126 1.42 -18.02 -4.24
C GLY A 126 0.51 -18.02 -5.48
N ARG A 127 -0.83 -18.08 -5.32
CA ARG A 127 -1.77 -17.82 -6.43
C ARG A 127 -1.64 -16.41 -6.98
N THR A 128 -1.17 -15.49 -6.16
CA THR A 128 -0.86 -14.12 -6.55
C THR A 128 0.64 -13.86 -6.48
N SER A 129 1.08 -12.79 -7.12
CA SER A 129 2.45 -12.27 -7.02
C SER A 129 2.44 -10.74 -6.92
N SER A 130 3.60 -10.13 -6.68
CA SER A 130 3.76 -8.68 -6.61
C SER A 130 4.64 -8.19 -7.75
N ALA A 131 4.21 -7.14 -8.46
CA ALA A 131 5.06 -6.41 -9.39
C ALA A 131 6.05 -5.55 -8.58
N LEU A 132 7.25 -6.08 -8.30
CA LEU A 132 8.17 -5.49 -7.33
C LEU A 132 8.64 -4.07 -7.70
N ASP A 133 8.74 -3.74 -8.99
CA ASP A 133 9.15 -2.40 -9.45
C ASP A 133 8.03 -1.34 -9.28
N THR A 134 6.85 -1.75 -8.79
CA THR A 134 5.76 -0.83 -8.40
C THR A 134 5.75 -0.53 -6.90
N CYS A 135 6.56 -1.25 -6.12
CA CYS A 135 6.50 -1.22 -4.67
C CYS A 135 7.01 0.11 -4.09
N THR A 136 6.32 0.63 -3.08
CA THR A 136 6.76 1.79 -2.28
C THR A 136 6.68 1.49 -0.79
N GLU A 137 7.61 1.99 0.00
CA GLU A 137 7.61 1.75 1.45
C GLU A 137 6.44 2.45 2.15
N GLN A 138 5.82 1.74 3.07
CA GLN A 138 4.85 2.29 4.01
C GLN A 138 5.22 1.84 5.42
N VAL A 139 5.22 2.80 6.35
CA VAL A 139 5.36 2.55 7.79
C VAL A 139 4.09 3.06 8.45
N GLU A 140 3.40 2.21 9.20
CA GLU A 140 2.27 2.64 9.99
C GLU A 140 2.74 3.13 11.36
N TYR A 141 2.17 4.26 11.80
CA TYR A 141 2.57 4.92 13.03
C TYR A 141 1.38 5.07 13.98
N ALA A 142 1.65 4.88 15.27
CA ALA A 142 0.70 5.16 16.34
C ALA A 142 1.16 6.37 17.17
N GLY A 143 0.21 7.23 17.57
CA GLY A 143 0.48 8.39 18.40
C GLY A 143 -0.62 8.64 19.41
N VAL A 144 -0.28 9.33 20.50
CA VAL A 144 -1.25 9.79 21.49
C VAL A 144 -1.74 11.17 21.12
N VAL A 145 -3.05 11.32 20.93
CA VAL A 145 -3.67 12.62 20.64
C VAL A 145 -3.50 13.58 21.83
N ASP A 146 -3.14 14.83 21.57
CA ASP A 146 -2.83 15.87 22.59
C ASP A 146 -3.89 16.01 23.70
N ASN A 147 -5.18 15.79 23.37
CA ASN A 147 -6.31 15.93 24.29
C ASN A 147 -6.95 14.58 24.66
N ALA A 148 -6.19 13.49 24.61
CA ALA A 148 -6.66 12.17 25.00
C ALA A 148 -7.20 12.19 26.44
N ALA A 149 -8.39 11.64 26.65
CA ALA A 149 -8.99 11.54 27.98
C ALA A 149 -8.23 10.57 28.92
N ASN A 150 -7.47 9.64 28.34
CA ASN A 150 -6.61 8.69 29.05
C ASN A 150 -5.26 8.55 28.34
N PRO A 151 -4.35 9.54 28.48
CA PRO A 151 -3.06 9.53 27.79
C PRO A 151 -2.14 8.40 28.29
N GLU A 152 -2.19 8.05 29.56
CA GLU A 152 -1.39 6.95 30.14
C GLU A 152 -1.77 5.59 29.53
N GLY A 153 -3.08 5.31 29.42
CA GLY A 153 -3.54 4.09 28.77
C GLY A 153 -3.23 4.03 27.28
N ALA A 154 -3.28 5.16 26.57
CA ALA A 154 -2.90 5.24 25.16
C ALA A 154 -1.40 4.95 24.97
N LYS A 155 -0.54 5.48 25.84
CA LYS A 155 0.90 5.16 25.85
C LYS A 155 1.14 3.68 26.12
N ALA A 156 0.49 3.11 27.15
CA ALA A 156 0.61 1.69 27.46
C ALA A 156 0.14 0.78 26.31
N PHE A 157 -0.86 1.22 25.53
CA PHE A 157 -1.29 0.48 24.34
C PHE A 157 -0.26 0.53 23.21
N ILE A 158 0.38 1.69 22.99
CA ILE A 158 1.50 1.80 22.04
C ILE A 158 2.68 0.92 22.48
N GLU A 159 3.03 0.94 23.76
CA GLU A 159 4.06 0.06 24.32
C GLU A 159 3.71 -1.41 24.09
N PHE A 160 2.45 -1.81 24.33
CA PHE A 160 1.98 -3.17 24.03
C PHE A 160 2.10 -3.53 22.54
N MET A 161 1.80 -2.60 21.62
CA MET A 161 1.99 -2.85 20.18
C MET A 161 3.47 -3.08 19.83
N LEU A 162 4.41 -2.49 20.58
CA LEU A 162 5.85 -2.64 20.36
C LEU A 162 6.45 -3.86 21.10
N ASP A 163 5.67 -4.54 21.95
CA ASP A 163 6.14 -5.72 22.66
C ASP A 163 6.31 -6.91 21.69
N THR A 164 7.30 -7.76 21.96
CA THR A 164 7.67 -8.89 21.10
C THR A 164 6.50 -9.82 20.79
N ASP A 165 5.61 -10.08 21.74
CA ASP A 165 4.47 -10.99 21.53
C ASP A 165 3.49 -10.40 20.49
N PHE A 166 3.23 -9.09 20.53
CA PHE A 166 2.39 -8.42 19.53
C PHE A 166 3.09 -8.41 18.17
N GLN A 167 4.35 -7.99 18.15
CA GLN A 167 5.16 -7.93 16.92
C GLN A 167 5.29 -9.30 16.23
N THR A 168 5.38 -10.40 17.00
CA THR A 168 5.43 -11.77 16.48
C THR A 168 4.12 -12.19 15.81
N SER A 169 2.98 -11.59 16.19
CA SER A 169 1.68 -11.90 15.62
C SER A 169 1.37 -11.15 14.31
N LEU A 170 2.05 -10.03 14.05
CA LEU A 170 1.78 -9.15 12.90
C LEU A 170 1.82 -9.87 11.54
N PRO A 171 2.82 -10.72 11.23
CA PRO A 171 2.88 -11.35 9.92
C PRO A 171 1.68 -12.25 9.63
N GLU A 172 1.18 -13.00 10.62
CA GLU A 172 0.07 -13.94 10.41
C GLU A 172 -1.30 -13.25 10.48
N GLU A 173 -1.44 -12.21 11.31
CA GLU A 173 -2.75 -11.58 11.58
C GLU A 173 -3.02 -10.35 10.71
N MET A 174 -1.97 -9.57 10.39
CA MET A 174 -2.10 -8.30 9.65
C MET A 174 -1.42 -8.32 8.29
N TYR A 175 -0.63 -9.36 7.99
CA TYR A 175 0.19 -9.44 6.79
C TYR A 175 1.12 -8.23 6.62
N MET A 176 1.66 -7.72 7.73
CA MET A 176 2.64 -6.64 7.75
C MET A 176 3.94 -7.09 8.43
N TYR A 177 5.04 -6.42 8.12
CA TYR A 177 6.34 -6.69 8.70
C TYR A 177 6.47 -6.06 10.09
N PRO A 178 7.05 -6.78 11.08
CA PRO A 178 7.35 -6.23 12.38
C PRO A 178 8.38 -5.10 12.30
N VAL A 179 8.30 -4.11 13.18
CA VAL A 179 9.32 -3.04 13.27
C VAL A 179 10.60 -3.47 13.99
N ASP A 180 10.58 -4.64 14.64
CA ASP A 180 11.76 -5.25 15.27
C ASP A 180 12.31 -6.34 14.36
N ASP A 181 13.44 -6.06 13.70
CA ASP A 181 14.16 -7.00 12.82
C ASP A 181 14.54 -8.33 13.50
N ALA A 182 14.54 -8.39 14.84
CA ALA A 182 14.79 -9.64 15.57
C ALA A 182 13.59 -10.60 15.55
N VAL A 183 12.39 -10.12 15.20
CA VAL A 183 11.19 -10.94 15.05
C VAL A 183 11.24 -11.63 13.70
N ALA A 184 11.28 -12.96 13.71
CA ALA A 184 11.27 -13.75 12.49
C ALA A 184 9.89 -13.69 11.82
N VAL A 185 9.88 -13.52 10.50
CA VAL A 185 8.68 -13.73 9.67
C VAL A 185 8.50 -15.23 9.38
N PRO A 186 7.26 -15.69 9.09
CA PRO A 186 7.01 -17.09 8.72
C PRO A 186 7.84 -17.52 7.49
N GLU A 187 8.31 -18.77 7.45
CA GLU A 187 9.11 -19.30 6.32
C GLU A 187 8.38 -19.19 4.97
N ALA A 188 7.04 -19.25 4.97
CA ALA A 188 6.23 -19.06 3.76
C ALA A 188 6.40 -17.68 3.12
N TRP A 189 6.77 -16.66 3.90
CA TRP A 189 6.99 -15.29 3.41
C TRP A 189 8.24 -15.20 2.53
N GLU A 190 9.24 -16.06 2.75
CA GLU A 190 10.43 -16.10 1.90
C GLU A 190 10.10 -16.43 0.44
N GLN A 191 8.94 -17.03 0.17
CA GLN A 191 8.51 -17.43 -1.18
C GLN A 191 7.44 -16.51 -1.78
N HIS A 192 6.65 -15.84 -0.93
CA HIS A 192 5.41 -15.19 -1.35
C HIS A 192 5.20 -13.79 -0.76
N ALA A 193 6.16 -13.26 -0.01
CA ALA A 193 6.09 -11.91 0.56
C ALA A 193 7.34 -11.07 0.24
N GLU A 194 8.05 -11.40 -0.84
CA GLU A 194 9.31 -10.75 -1.19
C GLU A 194 9.20 -9.22 -1.19
N LEU A 195 10.16 -8.57 -0.52
CA LEU A 195 10.32 -7.12 -0.56
C LEU A 195 11.15 -6.75 -1.79
N ALA A 196 10.76 -5.69 -2.48
CA ALA A 196 11.61 -5.04 -3.48
C ALA A 196 12.90 -4.55 -2.80
N ASP A 197 14.05 -4.87 -3.41
CA ASP A 197 15.37 -4.42 -2.95
C ASP A 197 15.54 -2.90 -3.10
N GLU A 198 14.94 -2.33 -4.15
CA GLU A 198 15.00 -0.90 -4.49
C GLU A 198 13.56 -0.37 -4.69
N PRO A 199 12.75 -0.23 -3.61
CA PRO A 199 11.40 0.28 -3.72
C PRO A 199 11.40 1.75 -4.19
N LEU A 200 10.30 2.15 -4.81
CA LEU A 200 10.03 3.54 -5.18
C LEU A 200 10.04 4.40 -3.91
N THR A 201 10.84 5.47 -3.93
CA THR A 201 11.01 6.37 -2.78
C THR A 201 10.40 7.74 -3.06
N ALA A 202 10.11 8.46 -1.99
CA ALA A 202 9.62 9.83 -2.03
C ALA A 202 10.35 10.69 -0.98
N ASP A 203 10.53 11.98 -1.26
CA ASP A 203 10.98 12.92 -0.23
C ASP A 203 9.83 13.21 0.73
N LEU A 204 9.90 12.63 1.93
CA LEU A 204 8.86 12.78 2.95
C LEU A 204 8.68 14.23 3.43
N THR A 205 9.70 15.08 3.28
CA THR A 205 9.58 16.52 3.56
C THR A 205 8.68 17.17 2.53
N GLU A 206 8.92 16.89 1.25
CA GLU A 206 8.10 17.39 0.15
C GLU A 206 6.66 16.87 0.25
N VAL A 207 6.49 15.59 0.60
CA VAL A 207 5.17 15.00 0.85
C VAL A 207 4.45 15.75 1.96
N ALA A 208 5.09 15.99 3.10
CA ALA A 208 4.49 16.70 4.22
C ALA A 208 4.06 18.14 3.84
N GLU A 209 4.87 18.82 3.02
CA GLU A 209 4.59 20.20 2.58
C GLU A 209 3.47 20.29 1.52
N ASN A 210 3.30 19.27 0.67
CA ASN A 210 2.44 19.35 -0.51
C ASN A 210 1.22 18.42 -0.49
N ARG A 211 1.12 17.50 0.47
CA ARG A 211 0.08 16.45 0.52
C ARG A 211 -1.33 16.96 0.23
N GLU A 212 -1.77 18.03 0.91
CA GLU A 212 -3.13 18.56 0.73
C GLU A 212 -3.37 19.06 -0.70
N ALA A 213 -2.39 19.75 -1.28
CA ALA A 213 -2.48 20.25 -2.65
C ALA A 213 -2.54 19.08 -3.66
N TRP A 214 -1.70 18.07 -3.49
CA TRP A 214 -1.69 16.89 -4.36
C TRP A 214 -2.99 16.10 -4.29
N LEU A 215 -3.56 15.91 -3.09
CA LEU A 215 -4.86 15.25 -2.92
C LEU A 215 -5.99 16.02 -3.59
N ASN A 216 -5.99 17.35 -3.46
CA ASN A 216 -6.99 18.20 -4.13
C ASN A 216 -6.86 18.09 -5.66
N THR A 217 -5.64 18.16 -6.19
CA THR A 217 -5.40 18.00 -7.63
C THR A 217 -5.82 16.61 -8.11
N TRP A 218 -5.47 15.54 -7.39
CA TRP A 218 -5.91 14.18 -7.75
C TRP A 218 -7.44 14.06 -7.74
N THR A 219 -8.11 14.66 -6.76
CA THR A 219 -9.58 14.67 -6.68
C THR A 219 -10.19 15.34 -7.91
N GLU A 220 -9.64 16.49 -8.33
CA GLU A 220 -10.08 17.18 -9.55
C GLU A 220 -9.89 16.31 -10.81
N LEU A 221 -8.75 15.60 -10.93
CA LEU A 221 -8.51 14.67 -12.04
C LEU A 221 -9.54 13.55 -12.06
N TYR A 222 -9.82 12.94 -10.91
CA TYR A 222 -10.79 11.86 -10.78
C TYR A 222 -12.22 12.34 -11.11
N GLU A 223 -12.64 13.49 -10.60
CA GLU A 223 -13.97 14.06 -10.89
C GLU A 223 -14.13 14.38 -12.40
N ASN A 224 -13.09 14.93 -13.03
CA ASN A 224 -13.11 15.24 -14.47
C ASN A 224 -13.15 13.98 -15.35
N ALA A 225 -12.50 12.89 -14.94
CA ALA A 225 -12.56 11.62 -15.67
C ALA A 225 -13.94 10.93 -15.59
N ASN A 226 -14.74 11.25 -14.56
CA ASN A 226 -16.03 10.62 -14.28
C ASN A 226 -17.25 11.53 -14.54
N SER A 227 -17.04 12.71 -15.14
CA SER A 227 -18.10 13.67 -15.51
C SER A 227 -18.62 13.46 -16.94
#